data_AF-A0A7Y0MD80-F1
#
_entry.id   AF-A0A7Y0MD80-F1
#
_cell.length_a   1.000
_cell.length_b   1.000
_cell.length_c   1.000
_cell.angle_alpha   90.00
_cell.angle_beta   90.00
_cell.angle_gamma   90.00
#
_symmetry.space_group_name_H-M   'P 1'
#
loop_
_entity.id
_entity.type
_entity.pdbx_description
1 polymer ?
#
loop_
_entity_poly.entity_id
_entity_poly.type
_entity_poly.pdbx_seq_one_letter_code
_entity_poly.pdbx_strand_id
1 'polypeptide(L)'
;MPKVAPLVSLETLRQLAAELEDEERCRSFVRNFICIWDERHARLCQAIQASDAKAAMDVVLSLKVSSAMAGAGRLSQLAANLQAMLLRLGEDIRTSCTLSLLEEITACGRATMAQLRLDYLEAKAERQRN
;
A
#
# COMPACT_ATOMS: atom_id res chain seq x y z
N MET A 1 3.03 -19.46 17.84
CA MET A 1 3.59 -18.22 17.26
C MET A 1 2.56 -17.65 16.31
N PRO A 2 2.04 -16.42 16.52
CA PRO A 2 1.15 -15.82 15.52
C PRO A 2 1.93 -15.67 14.22
N LYS A 3 1.41 -16.23 13.13
CA LYS A 3 2.01 -16.15 11.79
C LYS A 3 1.96 -14.68 11.36
N VAL A 4 3.12 -14.02 11.32
CA VAL A 4 3.21 -12.65 10.79
C VAL A 4 2.66 -12.67 9.37
N ALA A 5 1.66 -11.85 9.10
CA ALA A 5 1.06 -11.79 7.77
C ALA A 5 2.14 -11.46 6.73
N PRO A 6 2.09 -12.03 5.53
CA PRO A 6 3.03 -11.68 4.48
C PRO A 6 2.86 -10.21 4.08
N LEU A 7 3.91 -9.58 3.57
CA LEU A 7 3.82 -8.23 3.01
C LEU A 7 2.95 -8.20 1.75
N VAL A 8 2.96 -9.29 0.98
CA VAL A 8 2.20 -9.49 -0.26
C VAL A 8 1.62 -10.90 -0.27
N SER A 9 0.33 -11.02 -0.55
CA SER A 9 -0.35 -12.29 -0.79
C SER A 9 -0.43 -12.59 -2.28
N LEU A 10 0.34 -13.57 -2.76
CA LEU A 10 0.25 -14.04 -4.15
C LEU A 10 -1.11 -14.68 -4.45
N GLU A 11 -1.78 -15.23 -3.44
CA GLU A 11 -3.14 -15.78 -3.58
C GLU A 11 -4.14 -14.68 -3.94
N THR A 12 -4.07 -13.52 -3.26
CA THR A 12 -4.91 -12.36 -3.58
C THR A 12 -4.66 -11.85 -5.00
N LEU A 13 -3.40 -11.82 -5.45
CA LEU A 13 -3.08 -11.43 -6.83
C LEU A 13 -3.57 -12.43 -7.88
N ARG A 14 -3.57 -13.74 -7.56
CA ARG A 14 -4.17 -14.78 -8.41
C ARG A 14 -5.68 -14.64 -8.50
N GLN A 15 -6.33 -14.36 -7.36
CA GLN A 15 -7.76 -14.08 -7.33
C GLN A 15 -8.09 -12.83 -8.16
N LEU A 16 -7.34 -11.74 -8.00
CA LEU A 16 -7.51 -10.53 -8.81
C LEU A 16 -7.33 -10.82 -10.31
N ALA A 17 -6.34 -11.63 -10.69
CA ALA A 17 -6.16 -12.03 -12.09
C ALA A 17 -7.35 -12.85 -12.64
N ALA A 18 -7.94 -13.72 -11.82
CA ALA A 18 -9.13 -14.47 -12.17
C ALA A 18 -10.36 -13.57 -12.31
N GLU A 19 -10.56 -12.62 -11.39
CA GLU A 19 -11.66 -11.63 -11.45
C GLU A 19 -11.55 -10.70 -12.66
N LEU A 20 -10.33 -10.38 -13.10
CA LEU A 20 -10.07 -9.59 -14.30
C LEU A 20 -10.11 -10.42 -15.59
N GLU A 21 -10.19 -11.75 -15.47
CA GLU A 21 -10.05 -12.75 -16.55
C GLU A 21 -8.77 -12.55 -17.40
N ASP A 22 -7.78 -11.85 -16.85
CA ASP A 22 -6.60 -11.38 -17.57
C ASP A 22 -5.44 -11.12 -16.59
N GLU A 23 -4.45 -12.00 -16.63
CA GLU A 23 -3.26 -11.91 -15.79
C GLU A 23 -2.42 -10.66 -16.11
N GLU A 24 -2.42 -10.19 -17.36
CA GLU A 24 -1.65 -9.02 -17.77
C GLU A 24 -2.31 -7.71 -17.29
N ARG A 25 -3.64 -7.67 -17.17
CA ARG A 25 -4.34 -6.57 -16.47
C ARG A 25 -3.97 -6.52 -15.00
N CYS A 26 -3.93 -7.66 -14.31
CA CYS A 26 -3.50 -7.72 -12.91
C CYS A 26 -2.04 -7.23 -12.75
N ARG A 27 -1.13 -7.65 -13.64
CA ARG A 27 0.26 -7.15 -13.63
C ARG A 27 0.36 -5.66 -13.95
N SER A 28 -0.45 -5.15 -14.87
CA SER A 28 -0.51 -3.73 -15.17
C SER A 28 -0.99 -2.92 -13.98
N PHE A 29 -1.99 -3.42 -13.24
CA PHE A 29 -2.41 -2.83 -11.96
C PHE A 29 -1.25 -2.80 -10.95
N VAL A 30 -0.53 -3.91 -10.76
CA VAL A 30 0.61 -3.97 -9.83
C VAL A 30 1.73 -3.01 -10.23
N ARG A 31 2.06 -2.91 -11.53
CA ARG A 31 3.03 -1.91 -12.03
C ARG A 31 2.59 -0.49 -11.72
N ASN A 32 1.33 -0.16 -11.98
CA ASN A 32 0.80 1.16 -11.71
C ASN A 32 0.82 1.47 -10.20
N PHE A 33 0.44 0.50 -9.37
CA PHE A 33 0.49 0.61 -7.92
C PHE A 33 1.91 0.90 -7.40
N ILE A 34 2.92 0.23 -7.96
CA ILE A 34 4.33 0.48 -7.67
C ILE A 34 4.78 1.87 -8.17
N CYS A 35 4.42 2.22 -9.40
CA CYS A 35 4.88 3.45 -10.06
C CYS A 35 4.45 4.71 -9.30
N ILE A 36 3.21 4.73 -8.80
CA ILE A 36 2.66 5.91 -8.11
C ILE A 36 2.95 5.94 -6.60
N TRP A 37 3.66 4.93 -6.08
CA TRP A 37 3.91 4.82 -4.64
C TRP A 37 4.65 6.03 -4.08
N ASP A 38 5.76 6.42 -4.71
CA ASP A 38 6.63 7.48 -4.17
C ASP A 38 5.91 8.84 -4.18
N GLU A 39 5.16 9.16 -5.23
CA GLU A 39 4.33 10.37 -5.29
C GLU A 39 3.25 10.36 -4.20
N ARG A 40 2.52 9.23 -4.06
CA ARG A 40 1.47 9.09 -3.07
C ARG A 40 2.01 9.20 -1.65
N HIS A 41 3.15 8.58 -1.38
CA HIS A 41 3.82 8.65 -0.09
C HIS A 41 4.26 10.08 0.22
N ALA A 42 4.88 10.78 -0.74
CA ALA A 42 5.26 12.17 -0.57
C ALA A 42 4.05 13.07 -0.27
N ARG A 43 2.93 12.87 -0.97
CA ARG A 43 1.66 13.58 -0.70
C ARG A 43 1.13 13.34 0.70
N LEU A 44 1.19 12.09 1.19
CA LEU A 44 0.79 11.78 2.56
C LEU A 44 1.67 12.49 3.59
N CYS A 45 2.99 12.45 3.40
CA CYS A 45 3.95 13.14 4.25
C CYS A 45 3.68 14.65 4.29
N GLN A 46 3.46 15.26 3.13
CA GLN A 46 3.16 16.69 3.02
C GLN A 46 1.85 17.06 3.73
N ALA A 47 0.78 16.26 3.55
CA ALA A 47 -0.49 16.50 4.21
C ALA A 47 -0.36 16.45 5.74
N ILE A 48 0.34 15.46 6.29
CA ILE A 48 0.61 15.36 7.73
C ILE A 48 1.47 16.54 8.21
N GLN A 49 2.49 16.94 7.44
CA GLN A 49 3.34 18.10 7.75
C GLN A 49 2.64 19.45 7.57
N ALA A 50 1.50 19.50 6.88
CA ALA A 50 0.67 20.70 6.80
C ALA A 50 -0.45 20.68 7.86
N SER A 51 -0.57 19.61 8.65
CA SER A 51 -1.77 19.30 9.44
C SER A 51 -3.06 19.34 8.60
N ASP A 52 -3.00 18.98 7.32
CA ASP A 52 -4.15 18.90 6.42
C ASP A 52 -4.83 17.53 6.54
N ALA A 53 -5.78 17.45 7.48
CA ALA A 53 -6.55 16.23 7.75
C ALA A 53 -7.32 15.70 6.53
N LYS A 54 -7.84 16.59 5.69
CA LYS A 54 -8.65 16.22 4.52
C LYS A 54 -7.76 15.58 3.46
N ALA A 55 -6.66 16.24 3.09
CA ALA A 55 -5.72 15.69 2.13
C ALA A 55 -5.09 14.37 2.63
N ALA A 56 -4.78 14.27 3.92
CA ALA A 56 -4.28 13.03 4.51
C ALA A 56 -5.31 11.90 4.41
N MET A 57 -6.57 12.18 4.73
CA MET A 57 -7.67 11.20 4.65
C MET A 57 -7.86 10.66 3.22
N ASP A 58 -7.86 11.53 2.21
CA ASP A 58 -8.02 11.15 0.81
C ASP A 58 -6.90 10.18 0.36
N VAL A 59 -5.65 10.51 0.71
CA VAL A 59 -4.50 9.65 0.37
C VAL A 59 -4.57 8.31 1.09
N VAL A 60 -4.93 8.31 2.37
CA VAL A 60 -5.01 7.09 3.20
C VAL A 60 -6.11 6.15 2.73
N LEU A 61 -7.29 6.66 2.36
CA LEU A 61 -8.39 5.85 1.83
C LEU A 61 -7.98 5.17 0.52
N SER A 62 -7.37 5.91 -0.40
CA SER A 62 -6.87 5.37 -1.67
C SER A 62 -5.78 4.33 -1.42
N LEU A 63 -4.84 4.61 -0.50
CA LEU A 63 -3.77 3.69 -0.16
C LEU A 63 -4.32 2.38 0.42
N LYS A 64 -5.29 2.45 1.33
CA LYS A 64 -5.92 1.27 1.94
C LYS A 64 -6.53 0.36 0.88
N VAL A 65 -7.40 0.91 0.04
CA VAL A 65 -8.13 0.13 -0.98
C VAL A 65 -7.17 -0.49 -1.98
N SER A 66 -6.28 0.32 -2.56
CA SER A 66 -5.32 -0.17 -3.56
C SER A 66 -4.32 -1.19 -2.99
N SER A 67 -3.91 -1.05 -1.73
CA SER A 67 -3.05 -2.03 -1.05
C SER A 67 -3.77 -3.36 -0.85
N ALA A 68 -5.05 -3.34 -0.46
CA ALA A 68 -5.85 -4.57 -0.32
C ALA A 68 -5.95 -5.32 -1.66
N MET A 69 -6.25 -4.61 -2.75
CA MET A 69 -6.31 -5.18 -4.10
C MET A 69 -4.97 -5.76 -4.55
N ALA A 70 -3.85 -5.09 -4.23
CA ALA A 70 -2.51 -5.58 -4.53
C ALA A 70 -2.05 -6.76 -3.65
N GLY A 71 -2.92 -7.29 -2.77
CA GLY A 71 -2.55 -8.32 -1.79
C GLY A 71 -1.63 -7.83 -0.68
N ALA A 72 -1.42 -6.52 -0.57
CA ALA A 72 -0.59 -5.88 0.45
C ALA A 72 -1.36 -5.64 1.75
N GLY A 73 -1.83 -6.73 2.37
CA GLY A 73 -2.70 -6.68 3.54
C GLY A 73 -2.14 -5.90 4.73
N ARG A 74 -0.82 -6.02 4.98
CA ARG A 74 -0.15 -5.25 6.05
C ARG A 74 -0.20 -3.75 5.81
N LEU A 75 0.10 -3.31 4.59
CA LEU A 75 0.07 -1.90 4.23
C LEU A 75 -1.37 -1.35 4.28
N SER A 76 -2.34 -2.14 3.83
CA SER A 76 -3.77 -1.82 3.96
C SER A 76 -4.17 -1.63 5.42
N GLN A 77 -3.73 -2.52 6.31
CA GLN A 77 -4.04 -2.43 7.74
C GLN A 77 -3.41 -1.18 8.38
N LEU A 78 -2.15 -0.85 8.06
CA LEU A 78 -1.52 0.37 8.56
C LEU A 78 -2.25 1.63 8.07
N ALA A 79 -2.67 1.64 6.80
CA ALA A 79 -3.51 2.72 6.27
C ALA A 79 -4.86 2.80 7.01
N ALA A 80 -5.50 1.66 7.31
CA ALA A 80 -6.74 1.64 8.11
C ALA A 80 -6.54 2.16 9.53
N ASN A 81 -5.40 1.84 10.17
CA ASN A 81 -5.05 2.37 11.48
C ASN A 81 -4.87 3.90 11.42
N LEU A 82 -4.19 4.41 10.39
CA LEU A 82 -4.00 5.85 10.21
C LEU A 82 -5.33 6.54 9.93
N GLN A 83 -6.20 5.93 9.11
CA GLN A 83 -7.56 6.42 8.88
C GLN A 83 -8.33 6.58 10.19
N ALA A 84 -8.34 5.54 11.04
CA ALA A 84 -9.03 5.56 12.32
C ALA A 84 -8.42 6.59 13.28
N MET A 85 -7.10 6.79 13.24
CA MET A 85 -6.42 7.82 14.01
C MET A 85 -6.82 9.23 13.54
N LEU A 86 -6.78 9.50 12.23
CA LEU A 86 -7.17 10.79 11.67
C LEU A 86 -8.64 11.15 11.95
N LEU A 87 -9.55 10.17 12.00
CA LEU A 87 -10.95 10.41 12.39
C LEU A 87 -11.14 10.79 13.86
N ARG A 88 -10.20 10.41 14.73
CA ARG A 88 -10.21 10.76 16.16
C ARG A 88 -9.50 12.06 16.46
N LEU A 89 -8.52 12.40 15.62
CA LEU A 89 -7.82 13.68 15.66
C LEU A 89 -8.74 14.75 15.07
N GLY A 90 -8.72 15.94 15.67
CA GLY A 90 -9.42 17.10 15.14
C GLY A 90 -8.61 17.75 14.02
N GLU A 91 -8.46 19.08 14.08
CA GLU A 91 -7.70 19.83 13.08
C GLU A 91 -6.19 19.55 13.14
N ASP A 92 -5.64 19.30 14.33
CA ASP A 92 -4.22 18.98 14.47
C ASP A 92 -3.95 17.48 14.38
N ILE A 93 -3.48 17.07 13.20
CA ILE A 93 -3.11 15.68 12.92
C ILE A 93 -1.60 15.41 13.06
N ARG A 94 -0.77 16.42 13.35
CA ARG A 94 0.69 16.25 13.40
C ARG A 94 1.16 15.84 14.80
N THR A 95 0.60 14.73 15.27
CA THR A 95 0.96 14.17 16.58
C THR A 95 2.13 13.20 16.48
N SER A 96 2.82 12.95 17.59
CA SER A 96 3.88 11.93 17.65
C SER A 96 3.37 10.55 17.21
N CYS A 97 2.16 10.17 17.63
CA CYS A 97 1.51 8.93 17.22
C CYS A 97 1.31 8.85 15.71
N THR A 98 0.89 9.96 15.08
CA THR A 98 0.70 10.03 13.62
C THR A 98 2.04 9.88 12.88
N LEU A 99 3.10 10.53 13.38
CA LEU A 99 4.43 10.44 12.80
C LEU A 99 5.01 9.03 12.91
N SER A 100 4.88 8.37 14.07
CA SER A 100 5.29 6.97 14.24
C SER A 100 4.57 6.04 13.27
N LEU A 101 3.25 6.20 13.11
CA LEU A 101 2.49 5.37 12.18
C LEU A 101 2.84 5.66 10.72
N LEU A 102 3.18 6.91 10.38
CA LEU A 102 3.68 7.28 9.06
C LEU A 102 5.03 6.59 8.77
N GLU A 103 5.94 6.51 9.73
CA GLU A 103 7.20 5.78 9.60
C GLU A 103 6.96 4.28 9.35
N GLU A 104 6.03 3.67 10.07
CA GLU A 104 5.62 2.27 9.84
C GLU A 104 5.06 2.05 8.43
N ILE A 105 4.18 2.94 7.96
CA ILE A 105 3.65 2.93 6.58
C ILE A 105 4.78 3.05 5.57
N THR A 106 5.75 3.93 5.83
CA THR A 106 6.90 4.15 4.95
C THR A 106 7.75 2.89 4.84
N ALA A 107 8.09 2.28 5.97
CA ALA A 107 8.89 1.06 6.00
C ALA A 107 8.15 -0.12 5.34
N CYS A 108 6.89 -0.33 5.70
CA CYS A 108 6.06 -1.39 5.14
C CYS A 108 5.87 -1.20 3.63
N GLY A 109 5.57 0.01 3.19
CA GLY A 109 5.34 0.32 1.78
C GLY A 109 6.57 0.07 0.93
N ARG A 110 7.75 0.54 1.35
CA ARG A 110 9.02 0.23 0.64
C ARG A 110 9.26 -1.27 0.51
N ALA A 111 9.06 -2.03 1.59
CA ALA A 111 9.25 -3.48 1.59
C ALA A 111 8.21 -4.18 0.68
N THR A 112 6.95 -3.76 0.72
CA THR A 112 5.89 -4.26 -0.17
C THR A 112 6.20 -4.00 -1.64
N MET A 113 6.63 -2.78 -2.01
CA MET A 113 6.95 -2.45 -3.40
C MET A 113 8.16 -3.22 -3.91
N ALA A 114 9.20 -3.41 -3.08
CA ALA A 114 10.33 -4.25 -3.41
C ALA A 114 9.90 -5.70 -3.66
N GLN A 115 9.06 -6.25 -2.78
CA GLN A 115 8.58 -7.62 -2.91
C GLN A 115 7.68 -7.82 -4.14
N LEU A 116 6.79 -6.88 -4.45
CA LEU A 116 5.97 -6.95 -5.67
C LEU A 116 6.82 -6.92 -6.95
N ARG A 117 7.92 -6.14 -6.97
CA ARG A 117 8.85 -6.11 -8.11
C ARG A 117 9.53 -7.48 -8.29
N LEU A 118 10.18 -7.98 -7.24
CA LEU A 118 10.97 -9.21 -7.28
C LEU A 118 10.09 -10.46 -7.47
N ASP A 119 9.10 -10.66 -6.61
CA ASP A 119 8.39 -11.94 -6.48
C ASP A 119 7.22 -12.08 -7.48
N TYR A 120 6.72 -10.98 -8.04
CA TYR A 120 5.53 -11.00 -8.89
C TYR A 120 5.78 -10.47 -10.32
N LEU A 121 6.52 -9.38 -10.47
CA LEU A 121 6.81 -8.84 -11.81
C LEU A 121 7.97 -9.58 -12.47
N GLU A 122 9.08 -9.77 -11.77
CA GLU A 122 10.31 -10.39 -12.30
C GLU A 122 10.23 -11.91 -12.35
N ALA A 123 9.62 -12.57 -11.36
CA ALA A 123 9.43 -14.03 -11.35
C ALA A 123 8.66 -14.58 -12.58
N LYS A 124 7.85 -13.75 -13.26
CA LYS A 124 7.21 -14.12 -14.54
C LYS A 124 8.14 -13.96 -15.74
N ALA A 125 9.04 -12.97 -15.72
CA ALA A 125 9.97 -12.73 -16.83
C ALA A 125 10.91 -13.92 -17.05
N GLU A 126 11.25 -14.66 -16.00
CA GLU A 126 12.02 -15.90 -16.08
C GLU A 126 11.19 -17.07 -16.64
N ARG A 127 9.89 -17.14 -16.34
CA ARG A 127 9.00 -18.19 -16.88
C ARG A 127 8.61 -18.02 -18.34
N GLN A 128 8.71 -16.81 -18.89
CA GLN A 128 8.42 -16.52 -20.31
C GLN A 128 9.66 -16.58 -21.21
N ARG A 129 10.85 -16.79 -20.65
CA ARG A 129 12.12 -16.92 -21.38
C ARG A 129 12.57 -18.37 -21.62
N ASN A 130 11.85 -19.35 -21.08
CA ASN A 130 12.01 -20.78 -21.31
C ASN A 130 10.79 -21.33 -22.06
#